data_AF-M3HKD8-F1
#
_entry.id   AF-M3HKD8-F1
#
_cell.length_a   1.000
_cell.length_b   1.000
_cell.length_c   1.000
_cell.angle_alpha   90.00
_cell.angle_beta   90.00
_cell.angle_gamma   90.00
#
_symmetry.space_group_name_H-M   'P 1'
#
loop_
_entity.id
_entity.type
_entity.pdbx_description
1 polymer ?
#
loop_
_entity_poly.entity_id
_entity_poly.type
_entity_poly.pdbx_seq_one_letter_code
_entity_poly.pdbx_strand_id
1 'polypeptide(L)'
;MSDKENKSNDIDSSSFANILAGVAKMRESAGGAPVSTVEEIVVQDPVPSSSTTTRVQETASHVSPPPTTTARPEREMSRDTSYQKATLHKPMAKAVTRAENEALSRATKPQARVIGPSEVLVSPTQKGNILLSNSKMKTTAWRFDKSVLCDYYINPTFQILFLSLKLHKLRPEYIDFRWQKFNKGSTINTTKKDNTLRVLLVVVDIEAHQEPLRYLSDFCIKHDLSLVLAWSFEEAGNYIALSKEIDDTPAKAKKSVQGTRGADYNTSVVEAFTGIKSVNKTDVSNLLANCKSVKEIILQSCKEDNDDGVGLANIPGLGATKLTNLKQVFSEPFITNKDYNK
;
A
#
# COMPACT_ATOMS: atom_id res chain seq x y z
N MET A 1 11.65 76.72 9.48
CA MET A 1 12.48 75.72 10.18
C MET A 1 11.56 75.17 11.25
N SER A 2 10.94 74.00 11.07
CA SER A 2 11.57 72.67 10.87
C SER A 2 12.32 72.28 12.16
N ASP A 3 12.10 71.09 12.73
CA ASP A 3 11.81 69.82 12.06
C ASP A 3 10.51 69.09 12.48
N LYS A 4 10.25 67.93 11.85
CA LYS A 4 9.12 67.04 12.12
C LYS A 4 9.62 65.73 12.75
N GLU A 5 9.05 65.31 13.87
CA GLU A 5 9.11 63.89 14.25
C GLU A 5 8.16 63.07 13.37
N ASN A 6 8.69 62.03 12.72
CA ASN A 6 7.93 61.17 11.82
C ASN A 6 7.58 59.84 12.51
N LYS A 7 6.43 59.77 13.19
CA LYS A 7 5.91 58.50 13.71
C LYS A 7 5.26 57.70 12.59
N SER A 8 6.01 56.74 12.06
CA SER A 8 5.49 55.71 11.16
C SER A 8 4.55 54.77 11.92
N ASN A 9 3.24 54.93 11.72
CA ASN A 9 2.27 53.90 12.05
C ASN A 9 2.45 52.76 11.03
N ASP A 10 3.02 51.64 11.46
CA ASP A 10 3.13 50.44 10.64
C ASP A 10 1.77 49.73 10.59
N ILE A 11 1.14 49.72 9.41
CA ILE A 11 -0.25 49.26 9.26
C ILE A 11 -0.23 47.79 8.83
N ASP A 12 -0.30 46.90 9.82
CA ASP A 12 -0.46 45.46 9.58
C ASP A 12 -1.78 45.18 8.84
N SER A 13 -1.64 44.80 7.56
CA SER A 13 -2.76 44.53 6.66
C SER A 13 -3.47 43.19 6.94
N SER A 14 -2.96 42.39 7.88
CA SER A 14 -3.55 41.09 8.28
C SER A 14 -4.52 41.17 9.46
N SER A 15 -4.59 42.32 10.15
CA SER A 15 -5.41 42.47 11.36
C SER A 15 -6.91 42.27 11.11
N PHE A 16 -7.50 41.27 11.79
CA PHE A 16 -8.89 40.82 11.64
C PHE A 16 -9.94 41.94 11.73
N ALA A 17 -9.69 42.97 12.55
CA ALA A 17 -10.57 44.13 12.69
C ALA A 17 -10.70 44.95 11.40
N ASN A 18 -9.62 45.12 10.64
CA ASN A 18 -9.64 45.81 9.33
C ASN A 18 -10.43 44.99 8.29
N ILE A 19 -10.35 43.66 8.37
CA ILE A 19 -11.11 42.75 7.51
C ILE A 19 -12.62 42.87 7.82
N LEU A 20 -13.02 42.84 9.09
CA LEU A 20 -14.42 43.05 9.48
C LEU A 20 -14.95 44.44 9.03
N ALA A 21 -14.15 45.50 9.20
CA ALA A 21 -14.53 46.85 8.77
C ALA A 21 -14.71 46.93 7.24
N GLY A 22 -13.84 46.28 6.46
CA GLY A 22 -13.98 46.18 5.00
C GLY A 22 -15.24 45.43 4.57
N VAL A 23 -15.53 44.29 5.20
CA VAL A 23 -16.73 43.48 4.91
C VAL A 23 -18.01 44.21 5.30
N ALA A 24 -18.03 44.92 6.44
CA ALA A 24 -19.16 45.76 6.84
C ALA A 24 -19.44 46.85 5.80
N LYS A 25 -18.42 47.57 5.36
CA LYS A 25 -18.54 48.64 4.35
C LYS A 25 -19.04 48.13 2.99
N MET A 26 -18.61 46.94 2.56
CA MET A 26 -19.19 46.32 1.35
C MET A 26 -20.67 45.95 1.53
N ARG A 27 -21.07 45.52 2.72
CA ARG A 27 -22.47 45.17 3.03
C ARG A 27 -23.40 46.40 3.07
N GLU A 28 -22.89 47.54 3.55
CA GLU A 28 -23.62 48.83 3.49
C GLU A 28 -23.83 49.27 2.03
N SER A 29 -22.81 49.16 1.17
CA SER A 29 -22.96 49.45 -0.27
C SER A 29 -23.90 48.49 -1.01
N ALA A 30 -24.31 47.39 -0.40
CA ALA A 30 -25.27 46.43 -0.92
C ALA A 30 -26.72 46.63 -0.42
N GLY A 31 -27.01 47.72 0.32
CA GLY A 31 -28.38 48.14 0.62
C GLY A 31 -29.12 47.36 1.73
N GLY A 32 -28.41 46.70 2.63
CA GLY A 32 -29.00 46.03 3.79
C GLY A 32 -29.34 46.99 4.93
N ALA A 33 -30.61 47.03 5.37
CA ALA A 33 -31.06 47.88 6.49
C ALA A 33 -30.59 47.35 7.87
N PRO A 34 -30.36 48.22 8.88
CA PRO A 34 -29.85 47.84 10.19
C PRO A 34 -30.94 47.49 11.21
N VAL A 35 -30.57 46.68 12.21
CA VAL A 35 -31.26 46.53 13.51
C VAL A 35 -30.20 46.53 14.61
N SER A 36 -30.47 47.18 15.74
CA SER A 36 -29.46 47.58 16.73
C SER A 36 -29.52 46.80 18.05
N THR A 37 -28.39 46.82 18.77
CA THR A 37 -28.22 46.78 20.25
C THR A 37 -28.78 45.59 21.05
N VAL A 38 -27.85 44.69 21.42
CA VAL A 38 -27.33 44.48 22.80
C VAL A 38 -28.32 44.47 23.97
N GLU A 39 -28.31 43.36 24.73
CA GLU A 39 -28.11 43.39 26.20
C GLU A 39 -27.58 42.04 26.73
N GLU A 40 -27.24 41.97 28.03
CA GLU A 40 -26.48 40.90 28.72
C GLU A 40 -27.26 40.41 29.96
N ILE A 41 -27.06 39.16 30.46
CA ILE A 41 -27.21 38.66 31.86
C ILE A 41 -27.31 37.10 31.97
N VAL A 42 -26.20 36.47 32.37
CA VAL A 42 -26.01 35.60 33.58
C VAL A 42 -27.11 34.58 34.04
N VAL A 43 -26.78 33.27 33.92
CA VAL A 43 -26.96 32.12 34.89
C VAL A 43 -28.14 31.08 34.85
N GLN A 44 -27.71 29.80 34.81
CA GLN A 44 -28.29 28.49 35.27
C GLN A 44 -29.44 27.74 34.55
N ASP A 45 -29.30 26.41 34.52
CA ASP A 45 -30.19 25.38 33.94
C ASP A 45 -31.42 25.06 34.84
N PRO A 46 -32.54 24.50 34.30
CA PRO A 46 -32.64 23.04 34.22
C PRO A 46 -33.42 22.42 33.03
N VAL A 47 -33.24 21.09 32.89
CA VAL A 47 -33.94 20.08 32.05
C VAL A 47 -35.34 19.73 32.64
N PRO A 48 -36.38 19.16 31.94
CA PRO A 48 -36.45 18.51 30.60
C PRO A 48 -37.65 18.93 29.67
N SER A 49 -37.75 18.25 28.50
CA SER A 49 -38.97 17.97 27.68
C SER A 49 -39.74 19.14 27.03
N SER A 50 -40.15 19.20 25.75
CA SER A 50 -40.23 18.34 24.54
C SER A 50 -41.67 18.23 23.98
N SER A 51 -42.06 19.13 23.07
CA SER A 51 -43.13 18.96 22.08
C SER A 51 -43.16 20.15 21.11
N THR A 52 -43.71 20.11 19.88
CA THR A 52 -43.91 19.05 18.87
C THR A 52 -44.30 19.75 17.55
N THR A 53 -43.83 19.28 16.38
CA THR A 53 -44.63 19.28 15.12
C THR A 53 -44.12 18.20 14.16
N THR A 54 -44.82 17.06 14.19
CA THR A 54 -44.89 15.99 13.18
C THR A 54 -45.30 16.61 11.82
N ARG A 55 -44.72 16.26 10.66
CA ARG A 55 -44.77 14.99 9.90
C ARG A 55 -46.17 14.33 9.87
N VAL A 56 -46.74 14.21 8.66
CA VAL A 56 -47.95 13.41 8.37
C VAL A 56 -47.59 12.29 7.38
N GLN A 57 -48.47 11.30 7.21
CA GLN A 57 -48.12 9.91 6.88
C GLN A 57 -49.00 9.30 5.77
N GLU A 58 -48.52 8.20 5.18
CA GLU A 58 -49.21 7.36 4.19
C GLU A 58 -50.48 6.66 4.73
N THR A 59 -51.36 6.24 3.81
CA THR A 59 -52.32 5.13 4.00
C THR A 59 -52.40 4.29 2.73
N ALA A 60 -52.84 3.02 2.84
CA ALA A 60 -52.88 2.05 1.74
C ALA A 60 -54.08 1.08 1.83
N SER A 61 -54.51 0.51 0.70
CA SER A 61 -55.54 -0.54 0.59
C SER A 61 -55.39 -1.35 -0.72
N HIS A 62 -56.19 -2.41 -0.94
CA HIS A 62 -55.80 -3.62 -1.72
C HIS A 62 -57.00 -4.34 -2.41
N VAL A 63 -56.72 -5.27 -3.37
CA VAL A 63 -57.54 -6.41 -3.92
C VAL A 63 -58.07 -6.34 -5.39
N SER A 64 -57.43 -7.11 -6.30
CA SER A 64 -57.88 -8.18 -7.27
C SER A 64 -59.25 -8.18 -8.03
N PRO A 65 -59.50 -9.00 -9.11
CA PRO A 65 -58.67 -9.47 -10.26
C PRO A 65 -59.37 -9.38 -11.69
N PRO A 66 -59.47 -10.38 -12.64
CA PRO A 66 -59.21 -10.20 -14.11
C PRO A 66 -60.45 -10.32 -15.08
N PRO A 67 -60.31 -10.27 -16.44
CA PRO A 67 -60.20 -11.50 -17.27
C PRO A 67 -59.37 -11.37 -18.61
N THR A 68 -59.76 -12.07 -19.71
CA THR A 68 -58.87 -12.72 -20.71
C THR A 68 -59.05 -12.29 -22.20
N THR A 69 -58.06 -12.64 -23.06
CA THR A 69 -58.07 -12.74 -24.57
C THR A 69 -57.99 -11.40 -25.35
N THR A 70 -57.46 -11.26 -26.59
CA THR A 70 -56.96 -12.17 -27.68
C THR A 70 -55.71 -11.50 -28.38
N ALA A 71 -55.09 -11.79 -29.55
CA ALA A 71 -55.31 -12.60 -30.78
C ALA A 71 -53.97 -12.92 -31.55
N ARG A 72 -54.04 -13.13 -32.89
CA ARG A 72 -52.98 -13.28 -33.93
C ARG A 72 -53.41 -12.42 -35.17
N PRO A 73 -52.67 -12.24 -36.31
CA PRO A 73 -51.46 -12.96 -36.76
C PRO A 73 -50.32 -12.16 -37.47
N GLU A 74 -49.19 -12.85 -37.64
CA GLU A 74 -48.26 -12.89 -38.81
C GLU A 74 -47.65 -11.62 -39.45
N ARG A 75 -46.31 -11.61 -39.53
CA ARG A 75 -45.61 -12.08 -40.76
C ARG A 75 -44.16 -12.49 -40.50
N GLU A 76 -43.74 -13.55 -41.19
CA GLU A 76 -42.32 -13.94 -41.33
C GLU A 76 -41.71 -13.21 -42.52
N MET A 77 -40.40 -12.93 -42.47
CA MET A 77 -39.58 -12.88 -43.69
C MET A 77 -38.12 -13.18 -43.36
N SER A 78 -37.62 -14.29 -43.89
CA SER A 78 -36.27 -14.81 -43.65
C SER A 78 -35.20 -14.07 -44.48
N ARG A 79 -33.98 -13.99 -43.94
CA ARG A 79 -32.75 -13.72 -44.69
C ARG A 79 -31.60 -14.54 -44.12
N ASP A 80 -31.15 -15.53 -44.87
CA ASP A 80 -29.98 -16.34 -44.53
C ASP A 80 -28.69 -15.50 -44.55
N THR A 81 -27.89 -15.64 -43.50
CA THR A 81 -26.43 -15.43 -43.55
C THR A 81 -25.75 -16.48 -42.68
N SER A 82 -25.05 -17.41 -43.32
CA SER A 82 -24.53 -18.63 -42.71
C SER A 82 -23.20 -18.41 -41.98
N TYR A 83 -23.27 -18.01 -40.71
CA TYR A 83 -22.11 -18.03 -39.82
C TYR A 83 -21.69 -19.47 -39.49
N GLN A 84 -20.79 -20.04 -40.30
CA GLN A 84 -20.13 -21.30 -39.95
C GLN A 84 -19.22 -21.11 -38.74
N LYS A 85 -19.70 -21.56 -37.58
CA LYS A 85 -18.98 -21.59 -36.31
C LYS A 85 -17.89 -22.65 -36.36
N ALA A 86 -16.72 -22.29 -36.89
CA ALA A 86 -15.59 -23.20 -37.08
C ALA A 86 -15.21 -23.93 -35.78
N THR A 87 -15.48 -25.23 -35.73
CA THR A 87 -15.20 -26.07 -34.55
C THR A 87 -13.70 -26.25 -34.39
N LEU A 88 -13.15 -25.81 -33.26
CA LEU A 88 -11.71 -25.94 -33.00
C LEU A 88 -11.36 -27.43 -32.86
N HIS A 89 -10.47 -27.93 -33.71
CA HIS A 89 -10.07 -29.34 -33.67
C HIS A 89 -9.30 -29.69 -32.39
N LYS A 90 -9.45 -30.96 -31.99
CA LYS A 90 -8.86 -31.62 -30.82
C LYS A 90 -7.39 -31.20 -30.56
N PRO A 91 -7.01 -30.84 -29.32
CA PRO A 91 -5.68 -30.32 -29.03
C PRO A 91 -4.58 -31.36 -29.27
N MET A 92 -3.80 -31.17 -30.33
CA MET A 92 -2.67 -32.05 -30.68
C MET A 92 -1.39 -31.65 -29.91
N ALA A 93 -1.49 -31.63 -28.59
CA ALA A 93 -0.35 -31.58 -27.69
C ALA A 93 -0.29 -32.89 -26.91
N LYS A 94 0.68 -33.76 -27.21
CA LYS A 94 0.97 -34.89 -26.32
C LYS A 94 1.42 -34.33 -24.97
N ALA A 95 0.74 -34.71 -23.90
CA ALA A 95 1.20 -34.40 -22.55
C ALA A 95 2.61 -35.00 -22.39
N VAL A 96 3.58 -34.17 -21.96
CA VAL A 96 4.90 -34.67 -21.60
C VAL A 96 4.72 -35.57 -20.38
N THR A 97 4.93 -36.87 -20.56
CA THR A 97 4.94 -37.83 -19.46
C THR A 97 6.05 -37.44 -18.49
N ARG A 98 5.66 -36.86 -17.36
CA ARG A 98 6.55 -36.45 -16.28
C ARG A 98 7.30 -37.70 -15.79
N ALA A 99 8.60 -37.77 -16.08
CA ALA A 99 9.45 -38.84 -15.57
C ALA A 99 9.35 -38.90 -14.03
N GLU A 100 9.20 -40.11 -13.51
CA GLU A 100 9.10 -40.40 -12.08
C GLU A 100 10.48 -40.30 -11.42
N ASN A 101 11.00 -39.08 -11.34
CA ASN A 101 12.08 -38.78 -10.42
C ASN A 101 11.55 -38.94 -9.00
N GLU A 102 12.12 -39.89 -8.26
CA GLU A 102 11.85 -40.17 -6.86
C GLU A 102 12.22 -38.98 -5.98
N ALA A 103 11.35 -37.98 -5.92
CA ALA A 103 11.45 -36.84 -5.03
C ALA A 103 11.16 -37.30 -3.59
N LEU A 104 12.15 -37.96 -2.98
CA LEU A 104 12.12 -38.51 -1.62
C LEU A 104 11.39 -37.56 -0.67
N SER A 105 10.23 -38.00 -0.17
CA SER A 105 9.27 -37.18 0.56
C SER A 105 9.81 -36.66 1.88
N ARG A 106 10.65 -35.62 1.83
CA ARG A 106 10.88 -34.70 2.95
C ARG A 106 9.59 -33.93 3.20
N ALA A 107 8.65 -34.61 3.87
CA ALA A 107 7.56 -33.96 4.58
C ALA A 107 8.19 -33.01 5.59
N THR A 108 8.28 -31.73 5.22
CA THR A 108 8.61 -30.64 6.13
C THR A 108 7.51 -30.64 7.19
N LYS A 109 7.80 -31.27 8.33
CA LYS A 109 6.89 -31.31 9.50
C LYS A 109 6.38 -29.88 9.70
N PRO A 110 5.06 -29.65 9.80
CA PRO A 110 4.55 -28.31 10.00
C PRO A 110 5.20 -27.77 11.28
N GLN A 111 6.06 -26.75 11.14
CA GLN A 111 6.73 -26.18 12.29
C GLN A 111 5.64 -25.63 13.21
N ALA A 112 5.62 -26.13 14.45
CA ALA A 112 4.68 -25.66 15.45
C ALA A 112 4.80 -24.13 15.53
N ARG A 113 3.68 -23.43 15.33
CA ARG A 113 3.67 -21.96 15.38
C ARG A 113 4.24 -21.55 16.73
N VAL A 114 5.28 -20.73 16.73
CA VAL A 114 5.75 -20.08 17.95
C VAL A 114 4.67 -19.07 18.34
N ILE A 115 3.76 -19.48 19.22
CA ILE A 115 2.63 -18.67 19.65
C ILE A 115 3.17 -17.56 20.56
N GLY A 116 3.18 -16.33 20.04
CA GLY A 116 3.37 -15.14 20.86
C GLY A 116 2.16 -14.84 21.75
N PRO A 117 2.29 -13.92 22.71
CA PRO A 117 1.14 -13.39 23.44
C PRO A 117 0.10 -12.78 22.49
N SER A 118 -1.16 -12.76 22.91
CA SER A 118 -2.26 -12.14 22.14
C SER A 118 -2.24 -10.60 22.17
N GLU A 119 -1.34 -10.02 22.95
CA GLU A 119 -1.18 -8.58 23.20
C GLU A 119 0.32 -8.24 23.21
N VAL A 120 0.68 -7.00 22.88
CA VAL A 120 2.08 -6.55 22.97
C VAL A 120 2.47 -6.42 24.43
N LEU A 121 3.54 -7.09 24.84
CA LEU A 121 4.08 -6.95 26.20
C LEU A 121 5.10 -5.79 26.22
N VAL A 122 4.77 -4.75 26.98
CA VAL A 122 5.50 -3.49 27.05
C VAL A 122 6.35 -3.47 28.32
N SER A 123 7.61 -3.07 28.21
CA SER A 123 8.47 -2.94 29.40
C SER A 123 8.05 -1.74 30.25
N PRO A 124 8.02 -1.84 31.60
CA PRO A 124 7.71 -0.72 32.49
C PRO A 124 8.59 0.52 32.30
N THR A 125 9.76 0.39 31.68
CA THR A 125 10.63 1.51 31.28
C THR A 125 9.99 2.43 30.24
N GLN A 126 8.98 1.95 29.50
CA GLN A 126 8.23 2.72 28.49
C GLN A 126 6.95 3.36 29.07
N LYS A 127 6.72 3.31 30.38
CA LYS A 127 5.58 3.98 31.01
C LYS A 127 5.66 5.49 30.79
N GLY A 128 4.64 6.06 30.15
CA GLY A 128 4.57 7.48 29.81
C GLY A 128 5.15 7.83 28.43
N ASN A 129 5.63 6.86 27.65
CA ASN A 129 6.02 7.09 26.26
C ASN A 129 4.78 7.42 25.41
N ILE A 130 4.76 8.60 24.78
CA ILE A 130 3.60 9.13 24.05
C ILE A 130 3.18 8.28 22.84
N LEU A 131 4.05 7.39 22.34
CA LEU A 131 3.66 6.44 21.29
C LEU A 131 2.54 5.49 21.73
N LEU A 132 2.36 5.26 23.03
CA LEU A 132 1.29 4.41 23.58
C LEU A 132 -0.09 5.07 23.50
N SER A 133 -0.17 6.41 23.54
CA SER A 133 -1.43 7.16 23.54
C SER A 133 -1.78 7.75 22.17
N ASN A 134 -0.77 8.15 21.39
CA ASN A 134 -0.91 8.98 20.19
C ASN A 134 -0.61 8.18 18.90
N SER A 135 -0.98 6.90 18.84
CA SER A 135 -0.78 6.04 17.66
C SER A 135 -1.80 4.90 17.63
N LYS A 136 -1.70 4.00 16.64
CA LYS A 136 -2.41 2.70 16.61
C LYS A 136 -2.14 1.80 17.83
N MET A 137 -1.15 2.09 18.67
CA MET A 137 -1.02 1.45 20.00
C MET A 137 -2.22 1.73 20.91
N LYS A 138 -2.96 2.82 20.71
CA LYS A 138 -4.21 3.10 21.45
C LYS A 138 -5.31 2.07 21.16
N THR A 139 -5.33 1.49 19.97
CA THR A 139 -6.33 0.48 19.53
C THR A 139 -5.78 -0.95 19.51
N THR A 140 -4.47 -1.13 19.65
CA THR A 140 -3.82 -2.44 19.73
C THR A 140 -3.83 -2.92 21.18
N ALA A 141 -4.08 -4.22 21.41
CA ALA A 141 -3.99 -4.79 22.76
C ALA A 141 -2.53 -4.78 23.26
N TRP A 142 -2.27 -4.18 24.42
CA TRP A 142 -0.96 -4.20 25.08
C TRP A 142 -1.09 -4.10 26.60
N ARG A 143 -0.10 -4.62 27.33
CA ARG A 143 0.03 -4.46 28.79
C ARG A 143 1.47 -4.28 29.21
N PHE A 144 1.69 -3.76 30.41
CA PHE A 144 3.02 -3.76 31.03
C PHE A 144 3.39 -5.13 31.59
N ASP A 145 4.61 -5.60 31.31
CA ASP A 145 5.13 -6.86 31.83
C ASP A 145 6.57 -6.68 32.39
N LYS A 146 6.81 -7.09 33.63
CA LYS A 146 8.13 -6.93 34.28
C LYS A 146 9.17 -7.95 33.81
N SER A 147 8.75 -9.02 33.12
CA SER A 147 9.63 -10.09 32.66
C SER A 147 10.34 -9.79 31.34
N VAL A 148 9.79 -8.92 30.50
CA VAL A 148 10.35 -8.66 29.16
C VAL A 148 11.62 -7.80 29.22
N LEU A 149 12.66 -8.26 28.50
CA LEU A 149 13.97 -7.62 28.49
C LEU A 149 14.12 -6.57 27.38
N CYS A 150 13.40 -6.71 26.27
CA CYS A 150 13.23 -5.65 25.25
C CYS A 150 12.31 -4.51 25.77
N ASP A 151 11.98 -3.54 24.92
CA ASP A 151 11.03 -2.47 25.25
C ASP A 151 9.60 -2.79 24.80
N TYR A 152 9.46 -3.41 23.63
CA TYR A 152 8.19 -3.95 23.11
C TYR A 152 8.42 -5.38 22.61
N TYR A 153 7.67 -6.33 23.16
CA TYR A 153 7.77 -7.74 22.85
C TYR A 153 6.52 -8.19 22.06
N ILE A 154 6.72 -8.68 20.84
CA ILE A 154 5.64 -9.17 19.97
C ILE A 154 5.50 -10.67 20.12
N ASN A 155 6.58 -11.42 19.87
CA ASN A 155 6.64 -12.87 20.04
C ASN A 155 8.10 -13.31 20.33
N PRO A 156 8.37 -14.58 20.71
CA PRO A 156 9.72 -15.05 21.01
C PRO A 156 10.75 -14.84 19.89
N THR A 157 10.30 -14.80 18.63
CA THR A 157 11.12 -14.58 17.44
C THR A 157 11.13 -13.12 16.93
N PHE A 158 10.44 -12.17 17.59
CA PHE A 158 10.33 -10.79 17.14
C PHE A 158 10.23 -9.83 18.34
N GLN A 159 11.32 -9.10 18.58
CA GLN A 159 11.56 -8.34 19.80
C GLN A 159 12.13 -6.95 19.45
N ILE A 160 11.60 -5.88 20.06
CA ILE A 160 11.88 -4.49 19.67
C ILE A 160 12.48 -3.70 20.84
N LEU A 161 13.64 -3.09 20.63
CA LEU A 161 14.21 -2.05 21.48
C LEU A 161 13.79 -0.66 20.96
N PHE A 162 13.61 0.29 21.86
CA PHE A 162 13.18 1.66 21.51
C PHE A 162 14.21 2.70 21.96
N LEU A 163 14.49 3.66 21.07
CA LEU A 163 15.42 4.77 21.32
C LEU A 163 14.87 6.05 20.67
N SER A 164 15.09 7.21 21.30
CA SER A 164 14.99 8.51 20.63
C SER A 164 16.39 9.09 20.46
N LEU A 165 16.64 9.78 19.35
CA LEU A 165 17.94 10.41 19.10
C LEU A 165 18.25 11.53 20.10
N LYS A 166 17.24 12.21 20.63
CA LYS A 166 17.37 13.19 21.73
C LYS A 166 17.85 12.52 23.02
N LEU A 167 17.35 11.32 23.35
CA LEU A 167 17.88 10.53 24.47
C LEU A 167 19.31 10.06 24.19
N HIS A 168 19.59 9.52 23.00
CA HIS A 168 20.94 9.06 22.65
C HIS A 168 21.97 10.19 22.64
N LYS A 169 21.61 11.39 22.17
CA LYS A 169 22.46 12.60 22.23
C LYS A 169 22.74 13.07 23.66
N LEU A 170 21.81 12.84 24.60
CA LEU A 170 21.99 13.15 26.02
C LEU A 170 22.78 12.07 26.77
N ARG A 171 22.63 10.80 26.38
CA ARG A 171 23.26 9.62 27.00
C ARG A 171 23.63 8.57 25.95
N PRO A 172 24.77 8.70 25.27
CA PRO A 172 25.18 7.76 24.23
C PRO A 172 25.27 6.33 24.73
N GLU A 173 25.81 6.13 25.94
CA GLU A 173 26.08 4.85 26.59
C GLU A 173 24.81 4.08 27.00
N TYR A 174 23.64 4.73 26.95
CA TYR A 174 22.37 4.09 27.27
C TYR A 174 22.10 2.86 26.39
N ILE A 175 22.42 2.93 25.09
CA ILE A 175 22.11 1.85 24.15
C ILE A 175 22.97 0.60 24.40
N ASP A 176 24.25 0.76 24.75
CA ASP A 176 25.14 -0.34 25.13
C ASP A 176 24.62 -1.08 26.36
N PHE A 177 24.25 -0.36 27.42
CA PHE A 177 23.70 -0.97 28.63
C PHE A 177 22.33 -1.62 28.38
N ARG A 178 21.47 -0.99 27.57
CA ARG A 178 20.14 -1.52 27.20
C ARG A 178 20.29 -2.82 26.39
N TRP A 179 21.18 -2.84 25.41
CA TRP A 179 21.54 -4.01 24.61
C TRP A 179 22.16 -5.12 25.44
N GLN A 180 23.12 -4.82 26.32
CA GLN A 180 23.69 -5.82 27.24
C GLN A 180 22.63 -6.46 28.12
N LYS A 181 21.68 -5.69 28.69
CA LYS A 181 20.58 -6.26 29.48
C LYS A 181 19.65 -7.13 28.62
N PHE A 182 19.40 -6.73 27.38
CA PHE A 182 18.55 -7.46 26.46
C PHE A 182 19.20 -8.79 26.01
N ASN A 183 20.43 -8.74 25.51
CA ASN A 183 21.18 -9.91 25.04
C ASN A 183 21.59 -10.87 26.19
N LYS A 184 21.60 -10.41 27.44
CA LYS A 184 21.75 -11.28 28.63
C LYS A 184 20.64 -12.33 28.78
N GLY A 185 19.45 -12.13 28.18
CA GLY A 185 18.43 -13.18 28.07
C GLY A 185 18.72 -14.23 26.99
N SER A 186 19.63 -13.94 26.06
CA SER A 186 19.96 -14.79 24.91
C SER A 186 21.25 -15.60 25.10
N THR A 187 22.02 -15.34 26.17
CA THR A 187 23.40 -15.84 26.35
C THR A 187 23.50 -17.36 26.56
N ILE A 188 22.37 -18.07 26.67
CA ILE A 188 22.31 -19.53 26.74
C ILE A 188 22.75 -20.21 25.41
N ASN A 189 22.73 -19.48 24.28
CA ASN A 189 23.01 -20.05 22.95
C ASN A 189 24.08 -19.29 22.15
N THR A 190 25.26 -19.03 22.72
CA THR A 190 26.42 -18.48 21.97
C THR A 190 26.90 -19.38 20.81
N THR A 191 26.42 -20.62 20.71
CA THR A 191 26.73 -21.60 19.65
C THR A 191 25.54 -21.94 18.74
N LYS A 192 24.39 -21.27 18.90
CA LYS A 192 23.24 -21.42 17.98
C LYS A 192 22.70 -20.05 17.61
N LYS A 193 22.72 -19.74 16.31
CA LYS A 193 21.97 -18.62 15.74
C LYS A 193 20.49 -18.82 16.07
N ASP A 194 19.96 -18.00 16.97
CA ASP A 194 18.54 -18.01 17.28
C ASP A 194 17.81 -17.24 16.16
N ASN A 195 16.67 -17.77 15.71
CA ASN A 195 15.90 -17.18 14.60
C ASN A 195 15.05 -15.99 15.10
N THR A 196 15.67 -15.11 15.89
CA THR A 196 15.04 -13.99 16.60
C THR A 196 15.36 -12.70 15.86
N LEU A 197 14.35 -12.14 15.18
CA LEU A 197 14.41 -10.80 14.63
C LEU A 197 14.44 -9.79 15.79
N ARG A 198 15.59 -9.11 15.92
CA ARG A 198 15.82 -8.04 16.87
C ARG A 198 15.77 -6.71 16.14
N VAL A 199 14.82 -5.84 16.48
CA VAL A 199 14.70 -4.50 15.86
C VAL A 199 15.15 -3.44 16.85
N LEU A 200 15.96 -2.49 16.40
CA LEU A 200 16.16 -1.21 17.07
C LEU A 200 15.30 -0.17 16.35
N LEU A 201 14.22 0.24 17.01
CA LEU A 201 13.30 1.27 16.53
C LEU A 201 13.74 2.63 17.07
N VAL A 202 14.16 3.52 16.18
CA VAL A 202 14.72 4.83 16.51
C VAL A 202 13.80 5.96 16.05
N VAL A 203 13.39 6.82 16.97
CA VAL A 203 12.68 8.07 16.66
C VAL A 203 13.68 9.18 16.38
N VAL A 204 13.57 9.82 15.21
CA VAL A 204 14.39 10.93 14.75
C VAL A 204 13.81 12.26 15.26
N ASP A 205 14.01 12.54 16.53
CA ASP A 205 13.50 13.74 17.24
C ASP A 205 14.55 14.86 17.42
N ILE A 206 15.54 14.93 16.52
CA ILE A 206 16.56 15.99 16.44
C ILE A 206 16.91 16.36 14.99
N GLU A 207 17.27 17.61 14.75
CA GLU A 207 17.73 18.09 13.43
C GLU A 207 19.08 17.49 13.04
N ALA A 208 20.06 17.50 13.95
CA ALA A 208 21.42 16.99 13.72
C ALA A 208 21.50 15.45 13.89
N HIS A 209 20.78 14.71 13.03
CA HIS A 209 20.57 13.26 13.14
C HIS A 209 21.67 12.40 12.47
N GLN A 210 22.42 12.94 11.52
CA GLN A 210 23.35 12.16 10.67
C GLN A 210 24.44 11.41 11.45
N GLU A 211 25.15 12.10 12.35
CA GLU A 211 26.22 11.51 13.18
C GLU A 211 25.69 10.42 14.13
N PRO A 212 24.63 10.68 14.95
CA PRO A 212 23.94 9.63 15.72
C PRO A 212 23.50 8.42 14.90
N LEU A 213 22.92 8.61 13.70
CA LEU A 213 22.48 7.51 12.86
C LEU A 213 23.64 6.71 12.26
N ARG A 214 24.78 7.35 11.96
CA ARG A 214 25.99 6.62 11.51
C ARG A 214 26.50 5.71 12.62
N TYR A 215 26.58 6.20 13.85
CA TYR A 215 26.96 5.38 15.02
C TYR A 215 25.97 4.24 15.27
N LEU A 216 24.66 4.52 15.30
CA LEU A 216 23.64 3.50 15.53
C LEU A 216 23.57 2.45 14.40
N SER A 217 23.92 2.81 13.16
CA SER A 217 24.01 1.84 12.05
C SER A 217 25.17 0.85 12.24
N ASP A 218 26.36 1.36 12.60
CA ASP A 218 27.53 0.55 12.94
C ASP A 218 27.28 -0.35 14.17
N PHE A 219 26.65 0.20 15.21
CA PHE A 219 26.18 -0.54 16.38
C PHE A 219 25.23 -1.69 16.01
N CYS A 220 24.25 -1.43 15.12
CA CYS A 220 23.31 -2.46 14.69
C CYS A 220 23.99 -3.60 13.90
N ILE A 221 24.93 -3.27 13.01
CA ILE A 221 25.73 -4.25 12.25
C ILE A 221 26.56 -5.13 13.20
N LYS A 222 27.19 -4.53 14.22
CA LYS A 222 28.00 -5.24 15.23
C LYS A 222 27.19 -6.21 16.12
N HIS A 223 25.86 -6.10 16.12
CA HIS A 223 24.99 -6.77 17.09
C HIS A 223 23.82 -7.56 16.48
N ASP A 224 23.81 -7.78 15.16
CA ASP A 224 22.76 -8.47 14.40
C ASP A 224 21.36 -7.87 14.67
N LEU A 225 21.29 -6.53 14.70
CA LEU A 225 20.07 -5.75 14.87
C LEU A 225 19.60 -5.17 13.53
N SER A 226 18.29 -5.24 13.28
CA SER A 226 17.65 -4.49 12.20
C SER A 226 17.30 -3.07 12.67
N LEU A 227 17.93 -2.05 12.07
CA LEU A 227 17.62 -0.65 12.34
C LEU A 227 16.33 -0.23 11.60
N VAL A 228 15.36 0.33 12.33
CA VAL A 228 14.14 0.93 11.76
C VAL A 228 14.04 2.36 12.27
N LEU A 229 13.84 3.31 11.36
CA LEU A 229 13.70 4.74 11.67
C LEU A 229 12.22 5.14 11.63
N ALA A 230 11.84 6.06 12.51
CA ALA A 230 10.56 6.76 12.48
C ALA A 230 10.79 8.26 12.69
N TRP A 231 10.10 9.10 11.93
CA TRP A 231 10.17 10.56 12.02
C TRP A 231 9.19 11.15 13.06
N SER A 232 8.34 10.31 13.64
CA SER A 232 7.48 10.68 14.78
C SER A 232 7.26 9.52 15.77
N PHE A 233 6.84 9.87 16.99
CA PHE A 233 6.39 8.88 17.97
C PHE A 233 5.09 8.17 17.55
N GLU A 234 4.22 8.85 16.78
CA GLU A 234 3.03 8.22 16.19
C GLU A 234 3.42 7.11 15.22
N GLU A 235 4.33 7.40 14.28
CA GLU A 235 4.86 6.46 13.30
C GLU A 235 5.55 5.26 13.96
N ALA A 236 6.36 5.50 14.99
CA ALA A 236 6.98 4.43 15.79
C ALA A 236 5.94 3.49 16.43
N GLY A 237 4.89 4.05 17.02
CA GLY A 237 3.77 3.27 17.56
C GLY A 237 2.97 2.53 16.48
N ASN A 238 2.81 3.14 15.31
CA ASN A 238 2.18 2.51 14.15
C ASN A 238 2.99 1.32 13.62
N TYR A 239 4.32 1.35 13.66
CA TYR A 239 5.18 0.21 13.32
C TYR A 239 5.09 -0.93 14.34
N ILE A 240 4.99 -0.63 15.65
CA ILE A 240 4.79 -1.67 16.68
C ILE A 240 3.41 -2.33 16.52
N ALA A 241 2.36 -1.56 16.26
CA ALA A 241 1.02 -2.08 15.98
C ALA A 241 0.98 -2.95 14.72
N LEU A 242 1.58 -2.50 13.61
CA LEU A 242 1.69 -3.27 12.37
C LEU A 242 2.49 -4.56 12.55
N SER A 243 3.54 -4.53 13.37
CA SER A 243 4.34 -5.71 13.73
C SER A 243 3.49 -6.79 14.40
N LYS A 244 2.49 -6.41 15.21
CA LYS A 244 1.54 -7.35 15.82
C LYS A 244 0.49 -7.85 14.82
N GLU A 245 -0.07 -7.00 13.96
CA GLU A 245 -1.00 -7.44 12.89
C GLU A 245 -0.37 -8.52 11.98
N ILE A 246 0.92 -8.36 11.67
CA ILE A 246 1.72 -9.30 10.87
C ILE A 246 1.95 -10.63 11.61
N ASP A 247 2.24 -10.59 12.92
CA ASP A 247 2.39 -11.77 13.78
C ASP A 247 1.08 -12.57 13.91
N ASP A 248 -0.05 -11.87 14.05
CA ASP A 248 -1.38 -12.49 14.13
C ASP A 248 -1.81 -13.09 12.78
N THR A 249 -1.51 -12.39 11.66
CA THR A 249 -1.96 -12.75 10.30
C THR A 249 -0.81 -13.10 9.33
N PRO A 250 0.08 -14.07 9.64
CA PRO A 250 1.32 -14.29 8.89
C PRO A 250 1.09 -14.80 7.45
N ALA A 251 -0.09 -15.35 7.15
CA ALA A 251 -0.47 -15.74 5.79
C ALA A 251 -0.73 -14.53 4.87
N LYS A 252 -1.29 -13.43 5.42
CA LYS A 252 -1.49 -12.15 4.70
C LYS A 252 -0.15 -11.50 4.41
N ALA A 253 0.73 -11.45 5.42
CA ALA A 253 2.09 -10.93 5.28
C ALA A 253 2.90 -11.70 4.22
N LYS A 254 2.91 -13.05 4.27
CA LYS A 254 3.61 -13.88 3.27
C LYS A 254 3.08 -13.66 1.84
N LYS A 255 1.76 -13.52 1.66
CA LYS A 255 1.16 -13.18 0.36
C LYS A 255 1.52 -11.77 -0.12
N SER A 256 1.75 -10.82 0.79
CA SER A 256 2.17 -9.45 0.44
C SER A 256 3.64 -9.35 0.03
N VAL A 257 4.49 -10.26 0.50
CA VAL A 257 5.92 -10.34 0.13
C VAL A 257 6.15 -11.23 -1.10
N GLN A 258 5.28 -12.22 -1.32
CA GLN A 258 5.24 -12.98 -2.56
C GLN A 258 4.68 -12.12 -3.68
N GLY A 259 5.57 -11.53 -4.50
CA GLY A 259 5.20 -10.69 -5.63
C GLY A 259 4.12 -11.32 -6.52
N THR A 260 3.21 -10.47 -7.01
CA THR A 260 2.01 -10.86 -7.76
C THR A 260 2.38 -11.49 -9.11
N ARG A 261 2.65 -12.80 -9.12
CA ARG A 261 2.73 -13.59 -10.34
C ARG A 261 1.45 -13.38 -11.16
N GLY A 262 1.58 -13.14 -12.46
CA GLY A 262 0.43 -13.09 -13.37
C GLY A 262 -0.46 -14.32 -13.16
N ALA A 263 -1.70 -14.10 -12.70
CA ALA A 263 -2.63 -15.18 -12.37
C ALA A 263 -3.01 -16.01 -13.60
N ASP A 264 -3.01 -15.36 -14.77
CA ASP A 264 -3.40 -15.90 -16.06
C ASP A 264 -2.25 -15.85 -17.07
N TYR A 265 -2.33 -16.71 -18.09
CA TYR A 265 -1.40 -16.72 -19.22
C TYR A 265 -1.31 -15.34 -19.89
N ASN A 266 -2.46 -14.74 -20.24
CA ASN A 266 -2.49 -13.43 -20.91
C ASN A 266 -1.84 -12.34 -20.07
N THR A 267 -2.10 -12.32 -18.75
CA THR A 267 -1.48 -11.37 -17.81
C THR A 267 0.04 -11.52 -17.79
N SER A 268 0.55 -12.76 -17.75
CA SER A 268 1.98 -13.07 -17.80
C SER A 268 2.64 -12.67 -19.14
N VAL A 269 1.92 -12.82 -20.26
CA VAL A 269 2.41 -12.41 -21.60
C VAL A 269 2.41 -10.88 -21.72
N VAL A 270 1.38 -10.20 -21.22
CA VAL A 270 1.34 -8.72 -21.16
C VAL A 270 2.49 -8.18 -20.30
N GLU A 271 2.73 -8.77 -19.14
CA GLU A 271 3.86 -8.42 -18.27
C GLU A 271 5.21 -8.59 -18.99
N ALA A 272 5.45 -9.75 -19.61
CA ALA A 272 6.70 -10.02 -20.33
C ALA A 272 6.92 -9.10 -21.55
N PHE A 273 5.90 -8.90 -22.39
CA PHE A 273 6.04 -8.11 -23.62
C PHE A 273 6.02 -6.60 -23.37
N THR A 274 5.42 -6.09 -22.28
CA THR A 274 5.53 -4.66 -21.93
C THR A 274 6.88 -4.27 -21.32
N GLY A 275 7.77 -5.24 -21.07
CA GLY A 275 9.20 -4.97 -20.88
C GLY A 275 9.94 -4.58 -22.17
N ILE A 276 9.35 -4.80 -23.35
CA ILE A 276 9.94 -4.42 -24.64
C ILE A 276 9.69 -2.92 -24.89
N LYS A 277 10.76 -2.19 -25.24
CA LYS A 277 10.72 -0.75 -25.47
C LYS A 277 9.59 -0.37 -26.44
N SER A 278 8.75 0.59 -26.04
CA SER A 278 7.61 1.11 -26.82
C SER A 278 6.45 0.15 -27.09
N VAL A 279 6.43 -1.06 -26.51
CA VAL A 279 5.31 -2.01 -26.60
C VAL A 279 4.35 -1.83 -25.41
N ASN A 280 3.09 -1.50 -25.68
CA ASN A 280 2.08 -1.23 -24.65
C ASN A 280 1.13 -2.42 -24.45
N LYS A 281 0.37 -2.43 -23.35
CA LYS A 281 -0.62 -3.48 -23.03
C LYS A 281 -1.61 -3.75 -24.18
N THR A 282 -2.06 -2.69 -24.85
CA THR A 282 -2.93 -2.77 -26.03
C THR A 282 -2.26 -3.46 -27.22
N ASP A 283 -0.97 -3.19 -27.44
CA ASP A 283 -0.19 -3.80 -28.51
C ASP A 283 -0.06 -5.32 -28.28
N VAL A 284 0.21 -5.74 -27.03
CA VAL A 284 0.26 -7.17 -26.66
C VAL A 284 -1.11 -7.84 -26.79
N SER A 285 -2.20 -7.15 -26.44
CA SER A 285 -3.56 -7.65 -26.66
C SER A 285 -3.86 -7.88 -28.15
N ASN A 286 -3.44 -6.94 -29.02
CA ASN A 286 -3.63 -7.05 -30.46
C ASN A 286 -2.73 -8.14 -31.08
N LEU A 287 -1.50 -8.29 -30.60
CA LEU A 287 -0.59 -9.38 -30.95
C LEU A 287 -1.18 -10.76 -30.57
N LEU A 288 -1.70 -10.91 -29.34
CA LEU A 288 -2.35 -12.14 -28.90
C LEU A 288 -3.61 -12.46 -29.69
N ALA A 289 -4.44 -11.46 -30.02
CA ALA A 289 -5.66 -11.66 -30.80
C ALA A 289 -5.38 -12.19 -32.22
N ASN A 290 -4.34 -11.68 -32.89
CA ASN A 290 -3.99 -12.07 -34.26
C ASN A 290 -3.14 -13.36 -34.30
N CYS A 291 -2.02 -13.39 -33.57
CA CYS A 291 -1.04 -14.47 -33.62
C CYS A 291 -1.41 -15.68 -32.73
N LYS A 292 -2.34 -15.53 -31.78
CA LYS A 292 -2.91 -16.59 -30.90
C LYS A 292 -1.93 -17.30 -29.96
N SER A 293 -0.61 -17.15 -30.13
CA SER A 293 0.40 -17.70 -29.22
C SER A 293 1.71 -16.90 -29.25
N VAL A 294 2.45 -16.91 -28.15
CA VAL A 294 3.78 -16.27 -28.05
C VAL A 294 4.78 -16.83 -29.08
N LYS A 295 4.74 -18.14 -29.37
CA LYS A 295 5.59 -18.76 -30.40
C LYS A 295 5.38 -18.09 -31.76
N GLU A 296 4.12 -17.87 -32.13
CA GLU A 296 3.77 -17.26 -33.42
C GLU A 296 4.13 -15.77 -33.46
N ILE A 297 3.93 -15.03 -32.35
CA ILE A 297 4.39 -13.63 -32.25
C ILE A 297 5.89 -13.53 -32.52
N ILE A 298 6.71 -14.39 -31.91
CA ILE A 298 8.17 -14.41 -32.11
C ILE A 298 8.51 -14.78 -33.56
N LEU A 299 7.91 -15.85 -34.09
CA LEU A 299 8.17 -16.33 -35.45
C LEU A 299 7.82 -15.28 -36.52
N GLN A 300 6.77 -14.49 -36.32
CA GLN A 300 6.38 -13.41 -37.24
C GLN A 300 7.21 -12.13 -37.02
N SER A 301 7.71 -11.89 -35.80
CA SER A 301 8.63 -10.77 -35.51
C SER A 301 9.99 -10.94 -36.19
N CYS A 302 10.49 -12.16 -36.30
CA CYS A 302 11.82 -12.42 -36.87
C CYS A 302 11.86 -12.48 -38.40
N LYS A 303 10.70 -12.50 -39.09
CA LYS A 303 10.64 -12.48 -40.56
C LYS A 303 11.14 -11.16 -41.14
N GLU A 304 11.75 -11.24 -42.31
CA GLU A 304 12.27 -10.09 -43.05
C GLU A 304 11.10 -9.34 -43.71
N ASP A 305 10.18 -10.10 -44.33
CA ASP A 305 9.06 -9.63 -45.18
C ASP A 305 7.86 -9.10 -44.37
N ASN A 306 8.11 -8.17 -43.45
CA ASN A 306 7.06 -7.47 -42.71
C ASN A 306 6.49 -6.25 -43.48
N ASP A 307 7.01 -5.94 -44.67
CA ASP A 307 6.59 -4.81 -45.52
C ASP A 307 5.39 -5.16 -46.42
N ASP A 308 5.28 -6.41 -46.89
CA ASP A 308 4.24 -6.89 -47.84
C ASP A 308 2.80 -7.01 -47.25
N GLY A 309 2.52 -6.40 -46.09
CA GLY A 309 1.17 -6.36 -45.49
C GLY A 309 0.60 -7.69 -44.96
N VAL A 310 1.32 -8.81 -45.13
CA VAL A 310 0.94 -10.15 -44.60
C VAL A 310 1.54 -10.41 -43.21
N GLY A 311 2.54 -9.62 -42.80
CA GLY A 311 3.22 -9.72 -41.50
C GLY A 311 2.52 -9.00 -40.34
N LEU A 312 3.28 -8.75 -39.27
CA LEU A 312 2.80 -8.07 -38.06
C LEU A 312 2.40 -6.61 -38.31
N ALA A 313 2.86 -5.99 -39.41
CA ALA A 313 2.50 -4.62 -39.79
C ALA A 313 1.00 -4.40 -40.04
N ASN A 314 0.23 -5.47 -40.32
CA ASN A 314 -1.23 -5.40 -40.49
C ASN A 314 -1.99 -5.34 -39.13
N ILE A 315 -1.28 -5.40 -38.00
CA ILE A 315 -1.89 -5.36 -36.67
C ILE A 315 -2.16 -3.88 -36.27
N PRO A 316 -3.42 -3.49 -36.00
CA PRO A 316 -3.74 -2.09 -35.72
C PRO A 316 -3.00 -1.57 -34.48
N GLY A 317 -2.33 -0.42 -34.64
CA GLY A 317 -1.51 0.23 -33.61
C GLY A 317 -0.04 -0.20 -33.57
N LEU A 318 0.36 -1.24 -34.32
CA LEU A 318 1.71 -1.81 -34.28
C LEU A 318 2.65 -1.18 -35.33
N GLY A 319 2.92 0.12 -35.18
CA GLY A 319 3.79 0.86 -36.11
C GLY A 319 5.26 0.43 -36.12
N ALA A 320 5.97 0.77 -37.20
CA ALA A 320 7.33 0.31 -37.53
C ALA A 320 8.32 0.28 -36.35
N THR A 321 8.42 1.33 -35.53
CA THR A 321 9.32 1.38 -34.37
C THR A 321 9.08 0.24 -33.38
N LYS A 322 7.83 -0.19 -33.19
CA LYS A 322 7.48 -1.33 -32.32
C LYS A 322 7.93 -2.65 -32.96
N LEU A 323 7.75 -2.79 -34.27
CA LEU A 323 8.20 -3.95 -35.04
C LEU A 323 9.72 -4.09 -35.02
N THR A 324 10.47 -3.00 -35.21
CA THR A 324 11.94 -3.00 -35.09
C THR A 324 12.38 -3.42 -33.71
N ASN A 325 11.78 -2.87 -32.64
CA ASN A 325 12.12 -3.24 -31.26
C ASN A 325 11.79 -4.72 -30.95
N LEU A 326 10.66 -5.24 -31.47
CA LEU A 326 10.28 -6.66 -31.35
C LEU A 326 11.28 -7.56 -32.10
N LYS A 327 11.59 -7.26 -33.37
CA LYS A 327 12.57 -8.03 -34.15
C LYS A 327 13.95 -8.01 -33.49
N GLN A 328 14.39 -6.86 -32.98
CA GLN A 328 15.65 -6.74 -32.24
C GLN A 328 15.67 -7.66 -31.02
N VAL A 329 14.71 -7.52 -30.09
CA VAL A 329 14.70 -8.30 -28.84
C VAL A 329 14.63 -9.83 -29.05
N PHE A 330 14.06 -10.29 -30.17
CA PHE A 330 14.01 -11.73 -30.50
C PHE A 330 15.12 -12.24 -31.43
N SER A 331 15.90 -11.35 -32.06
CA SER A 331 16.99 -11.72 -33.00
C SER A 331 18.39 -11.34 -32.52
N GLU A 332 18.51 -10.48 -31.51
CA GLU A 332 19.80 -10.03 -30.98
C GLU A 332 20.50 -11.15 -30.19
N PRO A 333 21.80 -11.44 -30.45
CA PRO A 333 22.51 -12.50 -29.75
C PRO A 333 22.75 -12.17 -28.27
N PHE A 334 22.45 -13.12 -27.39
CA PHE A 334 22.62 -12.96 -25.94
C PHE A 334 24.09 -12.72 -25.49
N ILE A 335 25.06 -13.05 -26.35
CA ILE A 335 26.50 -12.79 -26.14
C ILE A 335 27.07 -12.19 -27.43
N THR A 336 27.28 -10.87 -27.46
CA THR A 336 27.79 -10.15 -28.64
C THR A 336 29.12 -10.66 -29.18
N ASN A 337 29.97 -11.22 -28.31
CA ASN A 337 31.32 -11.67 -28.63
C ASN A 337 31.42 -13.19 -28.95
N LYS A 338 30.33 -13.83 -29.40
CA LYS A 338 30.33 -15.26 -29.76
C LYS A 338 29.84 -15.48 -31.20
N ASP A 339 30.58 -16.29 -31.95
CA ASP A 339 30.09 -16.85 -33.22
C ASP A 339 28.93 -17.82 -32.92
N TYR A 340 27.72 -17.50 -33.40
CA TYR A 340 26.56 -18.42 -33.36
C TYR A 340 26.44 -19.32 -34.59
N ASN A 341 27.28 -19.09 -35.60
CA ASN A 341 27.29 -19.80 -36.89
C ASN A 341 28.41 -20.85 -36.97
N LYS A 342 28.62 -21.63 -35.91
CA LYS A 342 29.61 -22.70 -35.77
C LYS A 342 28.98 -23.96 -35.17
#